data_AF-B3RTW1-F1
#
_entry.id   AF-B3RTW1-F1
#
_cell.length_a   1.000
_cell.length_b   1.000
_cell.length_c   1.000
_cell.angle_alpha   90.00
_cell.angle_beta   90.00
_cell.angle_gamma   90.00
#
_symmetry.space_group_name_H-M   'P 1'
#
loop_
_entity.id
_entity.type
_entity.pdbx_description
1 polymer ?
#
loop_
_entity_poly.entity_id
_entity_poly.type
_entity_poly.pdbx_seq_one_letter_code
_entity_poly.pdbx_strand_id
1 'polypeptide(L)'
;MATEKVFDLMKKKEAIEAEIDQWSDVLQSQRNVGMNEPLVDSQGYPRADIDVYTVRKARQRIICLQNDHKAAMKEIESGLHQIHADARNSTLEKPSEDTVNEIDQAIISFAITDFVADGSPAAEAGLEKGDEICCFGTVNAENFRSLQDVGYIVKHSEQKEVKVIIRRMQKLLKLTITPRVWSGRGLLG
;
A
#
# COMPACT_ATOMS: atom_id res chain seq x y z
N MET A 1 -7.27 18.59 2.90
CA MET A 1 -6.64 19.14 4.13
C MET A 1 -5.68 18.16 4.80
N ALA A 2 -6.08 16.92 5.13
CA ALA A 2 -5.18 15.96 5.79
C ALA A 2 -4.01 15.50 4.90
N THR A 3 -4.25 15.26 3.61
CA THR A 3 -3.23 14.87 2.62
C THR A 3 -2.14 15.94 2.44
N GLU A 4 -2.55 17.19 2.28
CA GLU A 4 -1.66 18.35 2.13
C GLU A 4 -0.75 18.53 3.35
N LYS A 5 -1.31 18.40 4.56
CA LYS A 5 -0.52 18.44 5.80
C LYS A 5 0.54 17.34 5.87
N VAL A 6 0.23 16.12 5.41
CA VAL A 6 1.21 15.02 5.35
C VAL A 6 2.31 15.32 4.35
N PHE A 7 1.99 15.86 3.16
CA PHE A 7 3.00 16.28 2.18
C PHE A 7 3.93 17.38 2.72
N ASP A 8 3.40 18.35 3.45
CA ASP A 8 4.22 19.39 4.08
C ASP A 8 5.14 18.85 5.16
N LEU A 9 4.66 17.88 5.96
CA LEU A 9 5.48 17.19 6.95
C LEU A 9 6.59 16.36 6.29
N MET A 10 6.33 15.73 5.14
CA MET A 10 7.35 15.02 4.37
C MET A 10 8.45 15.96 3.88
N LYS A 11 8.09 17.14 3.34
CA LYS A 11 9.06 18.17 2.93
C LYS A 11 9.90 18.65 4.11
N LYS A 12 9.27 18.87 5.27
CA LYS A 12 10.00 19.24 6.51
C LYS A 12 10.95 18.14 6.95
N LYS A 13 10.54 16.88 6.88
CA LYS A 13 11.37 15.71 7.19
C LYS A 13 12.59 15.64 6.28
N GLU A 14 12.43 15.85 4.98
CA GLU A 14 13.54 15.91 4.01
C GLU A 14 14.52 17.06 4.33
N ALA A 15 14.01 18.24 4.71
CA ALA A 15 14.85 19.36 5.11
C ALA A 15 15.67 19.05 6.38
N ILE A 16 15.05 18.39 7.37
CA ILE A 16 15.75 17.95 8.60
C ILE A 16 16.83 16.92 8.26
N GLU A 17 16.56 15.96 7.37
CA GLU A 17 17.54 14.96 6.93
C GLU A 17 18.73 15.62 6.24
N ALA A 18 18.49 16.57 5.34
CA ALA A 18 19.55 17.32 4.68
C ALA A 18 20.43 18.11 5.68
N GLU A 19 19.82 18.69 6.73
CA GLU A 19 20.59 19.34 7.80
C GLU A 19 21.42 18.33 8.60
N ILE A 20 20.85 17.15 8.93
CA ILE A 20 21.58 16.08 9.64
C ILE A 20 22.80 15.65 8.83
N ASP A 21 22.62 15.44 7.52
CA ASP A 21 23.71 15.03 6.62
C ASP A 21 24.81 16.10 6.59
N GLN A 22 24.45 17.38 6.47
CA GLN A 22 25.41 18.47 6.50
C GLN A 22 26.24 18.49 7.81
N TRP A 23 25.61 18.31 8.97
CA TRP A 23 26.32 18.26 10.25
C TRP A 23 27.11 16.97 10.43
N SER A 24 26.64 15.86 9.84
CA SER A 24 27.35 14.58 9.81
C SER A 24 28.64 14.69 8.98
N ASP A 25 28.61 15.38 7.84
CA ASP A 25 29.80 15.63 7.01
C ASP A 25 30.84 16.47 7.76
N VAL A 26 30.38 17.52 8.46
CA VAL A 26 31.24 18.32 9.35
C VAL A 26 31.90 17.43 10.41
N LEU A 27 31.14 16.50 11.01
CA LEU A 27 31.66 15.59 12.01
C LEU A 27 32.68 14.58 11.43
N GLN A 28 32.39 14.03 10.24
CA GLN A 28 33.28 13.09 9.54
C GLN A 28 34.60 13.76 9.13
N SER A 29 34.57 15.05 8.77
CA SER A 29 35.79 15.81 8.44
C SER A 29 36.81 15.86 9.59
N GLN A 30 36.35 15.72 10.84
CA GLN A 30 37.18 15.73 12.04
C GLN A 30 37.72 14.33 12.35
N ARG A 31 38.68 13.86 11.53
CA ARG A 31 39.49 12.64 11.76
C ARG A 31 38.67 11.39 12.16
N ASN A 32 37.44 11.26 11.65
CA ASN A 32 36.49 10.18 11.96
C ASN A 32 36.09 10.04 13.44
N VAL A 33 36.02 11.15 14.18
CA VAL A 33 35.37 11.17 15.50
C VAL A 33 33.86 11.18 15.28
N GLY A 34 33.22 10.02 15.44
CA GLY A 34 31.77 9.88 15.32
C GLY A 34 30.96 10.55 16.44
N MET A 35 29.74 10.06 16.69
CA MET A 35 28.82 10.67 17.65
C MET A 35 29.14 10.34 19.13
N ASN A 36 29.86 9.26 19.40
CA ASN A 36 29.95 8.67 20.74
C ASN A 36 31.39 8.60 21.29
N GLU A 37 32.37 8.92 20.47
CA GLU A 37 33.78 8.76 20.76
C GLU A 37 34.26 9.80 21.80
N PRO A 38 35.25 9.45 22.64
CA PRO A 38 35.79 10.36 23.64
C PRO A 38 36.42 11.62 23.03
N LEU A 39 36.11 12.78 23.60
CA LEU A 39 36.70 14.08 23.21
C LEU A 39 37.98 14.44 23.98
N VAL A 40 38.38 13.56 24.89
CA VAL A 40 39.58 13.70 25.71
C VAL A 40 40.59 12.60 25.35
N ASP A 41 41.85 12.88 25.63
CA ASP A 41 42.94 11.92 25.51
C ASP A 41 43.02 10.99 26.75
N SER A 42 44.03 10.12 26.78
CA SER A 42 44.26 9.19 27.90
C SER A 42 44.70 9.86 29.20
N GLN A 43 45.13 11.13 29.14
CA GLN A 43 45.55 11.93 30.29
C GLN A 43 44.41 12.83 30.79
N GLY A 44 43.25 12.84 30.10
CA GLY A 44 42.08 13.63 30.47
C GLY A 44 42.05 15.05 29.92
N TYR A 45 42.94 15.40 28.98
CA TYR A 45 42.98 16.70 28.32
C TYR A 45 42.19 16.69 27.01
N PRO A 46 41.68 17.86 26.55
CA PRO A 46 41.05 17.96 25.24
C PRO A 46 41.99 17.48 24.13
N ARG A 47 41.46 16.64 23.25
CA ARG A 47 42.20 16.10 22.12
C ARG A 47 42.73 17.22 21.22
N ALA A 48 44.04 17.22 20.98
CA ALA A 48 44.71 18.21 20.12
C ALA A 48 44.58 17.90 18.62
N ASP A 49 44.21 16.66 18.27
CA ASP A 49 44.04 16.18 16.90
C ASP A 49 42.69 16.59 16.26
N ILE A 50 41.75 17.12 17.04
CA ILE A 50 40.42 17.54 16.60
C ILE A 50 40.05 18.92 17.13
N ASP A 51 39.16 19.61 16.41
CA ASP A 51 38.47 20.77 16.98
C ASP A 51 37.29 20.29 17.84
N VAL A 52 37.57 20.12 19.15
CA VAL A 52 36.60 19.67 20.16
C VAL A 52 35.33 20.54 20.18
N TYR A 53 35.44 21.84 19.91
CA TYR A 53 34.30 22.74 19.90
C TYR A 53 33.37 22.45 18.73
N THR A 54 33.91 22.31 17.52
CA THR A 54 33.11 21.98 16.33
C THR A 54 32.43 20.62 16.46
N VAL A 55 33.14 19.61 16.95
CA VAL A 55 32.60 18.27 17.19
C VAL A 55 31.44 18.32 18.18
N ARG A 56 31.61 19.03 19.30
CA ARG A 56 30.54 19.17 20.31
C ARG A 56 29.31 19.87 19.74
N LYS A 57 29.51 20.93 18.94
CA LYS A 57 28.43 21.66 18.28
C LYS A 57 27.70 20.79 17.26
N ALA A 58 28.43 20.05 16.43
CA ALA A 58 27.86 19.13 15.45
C ALA A 58 27.05 18.03 16.13
N ARG A 59 27.61 17.35 17.15
CA ARG A 59 26.91 16.31 17.92
C ARG A 59 25.62 16.84 18.54
N GLN A 60 25.68 18.00 19.19
CA GLN A 60 24.48 18.60 19.80
C GLN A 60 23.40 18.87 18.75
N ARG A 61 23.78 19.45 17.60
CA ARG A 61 22.83 19.79 16.54
C ARG A 61 22.20 18.54 15.92
N ILE A 62 22.99 17.50 15.64
CA ILE A 62 22.51 16.21 15.14
C ILE A 62 21.50 15.59 16.11
N ILE A 63 21.80 15.57 17.42
CA ILE A 63 20.87 15.00 18.42
C ILE A 63 19.54 15.76 18.44
N CYS A 64 19.56 17.09 18.42
CA CYS A 64 18.34 17.89 18.36
C CYS A 64 17.53 17.57 17.09
N LEU A 65 18.18 17.58 15.93
CA LEU A 65 17.53 17.30 14.65
C LEU A 65 16.99 15.88 14.55
N GLN A 66 17.67 14.89 15.12
CA GLN A 66 17.19 13.51 15.18
C GLN A 66 15.93 13.38 16.04
N ASN A 67 15.84 14.12 17.14
CA ASN A 67 14.63 14.16 17.96
C ASN A 67 13.47 14.83 17.21
N ASP A 68 13.75 15.92 16.50
CA ASP A 68 12.75 16.62 15.67
C ASP A 68 12.27 15.74 14.51
N HIS A 69 13.19 15.04 13.86
CA HIS A 69 12.88 14.05 12.80
C HIS A 69 11.98 12.94 13.32
N LYS A 70 12.29 12.39 14.51
CA LYS A 70 11.46 11.38 15.16
C LYS A 70 10.06 11.90 15.47
N ALA A 71 9.93 13.16 15.89
CA ALA A 71 8.64 13.79 16.12
C ALA A 71 7.85 13.97 14.81
N ALA A 72 8.50 14.47 13.76
CA ALA A 72 7.89 14.63 12.44
C ALA A 72 7.43 13.29 11.86
N MET A 73 8.22 12.23 12.00
CA MET A 73 7.87 10.89 11.52
C MET A 73 6.61 10.35 12.23
N LYS A 74 6.49 10.59 13.54
CA LYS A 74 5.30 10.22 14.32
C LYS A 74 4.05 10.97 13.85
N GLU A 75 4.17 12.25 13.51
CA GLU A 75 3.05 13.03 12.96
C GLU A 75 2.63 12.54 11.58
N ILE A 76 3.59 12.20 10.71
CA ILE A 76 3.34 11.62 9.39
C ILE A 76 2.59 10.31 9.51
N GLU A 77 3.04 9.41 10.40
CA GLU A 77 2.39 8.12 10.66
C GLU A 77 0.92 8.32 11.10
N SER A 78 0.69 9.21 12.06
CA SER A 78 -0.68 9.52 12.52
C SER A 78 -1.54 10.12 11.40
N GLY A 79 -0.99 11.01 10.57
CA GLY A 79 -1.72 11.60 9.45
C GLY A 79 -2.08 10.58 8.37
N LEU A 80 -1.18 9.64 8.09
CA LEU A 80 -1.44 8.56 7.14
C LEU A 80 -2.55 7.63 7.63
N HIS A 81 -2.53 7.25 8.91
CA HIS A 81 -3.61 6.46 9.51
C HIS A 81 -4.97 7.15 9.42
N GLN A 82 -5.03 8.48 9.62
CA GLN A 82 -6.27 9.25 9.48
C GLN A 82 -6.80 9.21 8.05
N ILE A 83 -5.94 9.44 7.04
CA ILE A 83 -6.34 9.39 5.62
C ILE A 83 -6.93 8.02 5.26
N HIS A 84 -6.30 6.93 5.72
CA HIS A 84 -6.81 5.58 5.49
C HIS A 84 -8.10 5.29 6.26
N ALA A 85 -8.24 5.79 7.48
CA ALA A 85 -9.46 5.65 8.27
C ALA A 85 -10.64 6.40 7.61
N ASP A 86 -10.40 7.61 7.11
CA ASP A 86 -11.40 8.42 6.40
C ASP A 86 -11.82 7.75 5.08
N ALA A 87 -10.86 7.21 4.32
CA ALA A 87 -11.16 6.43 3.11
C ALA A 87 -12.00 5.18 3.43
N ARG A 88 -11.70 4.50 4.54
CA ARG A 88 -12.47 3.33 4.98
C ARG A 88 -13.87 3.72 5.45
N ASN A 89 -14.02 4.83 6.18
CA ASN A 89 -15.32 5.33 6.63
C ASN A 89 -16.19 5.83 5.47
N SER A 90 -15.60 6.51 4.48
CA SER A 90 -16.28 6.86 3.23
C SER A 90 -16.75 5.62 2.44
N THR A 91 -16.15 4.45 2.67
CA THR A 91 -16.57 3.17 2.08
C THR A 91 -17.58 2.43 2.97
N LEU A 92 -17.73 2.81 4.25
CA LEU A 92 -18.59 2.19 5.26
C LEU A 92 -19.88 2.99 5.54
N GLU A 93 -20.04 4.20 4.99
CA GLU A 93 -21.35 4.79 4.83
C GLU A 93 -22.17 3.86 3.94
N LYS A 94 -23.10 3.13 4.57
CA LYS A 94 -24.05 2.24 3.91
C LYS A 94 -24.65 3.00 2.73
N PRO A 95 -24.48 2.52 1.48
CA PRO A 95 -25.16 3.18 0.38
C PRO A 95 -26.66 3.08 0.64
N SER A 96 -27.33 4.23 0.62
CA SER A 96 -28.79 4.26 0.56
C SER A 96 -29.21 3.53 -0.71
N GLU A 97 -30.33 2.80 -0.69
CA GLU A 97 -30.79 1.95 -1.81
C GLU A 97 -30.84 2.71 -3.15
N ASP A 98 -30.98 4.04 -3.12
CA ASP A 98 -30.93 4.91 -4.30
C ASP A 98 -29.51 5.13 -4.87
N THR A 99 -28.45 5.20 -4.06
CA THR A 99 -27.06 5.33 -4.56
C THR A 99 -26.48 3.99 -5.04
N VAL A 100 -26.94 2.86 -4.49
CA VAL A 100 -26.51 1.53 -4.97
C VAL A 100 -26.91 1.34 -6.45
N ASN A 101 -28.10 1.79 -6.83
CA ASN A 101 -28.57 1.64 -8.22
C ASN A 101 -27.75 2.45 -9.23
N GLU A 102 -27.27 3.64 -8.89
CA GLU A 102 -26.42 4.43 -9.80
C GLU A 102 -25.01 3.83 -9.95
N ILE A 103 -24.44 3.29 -8.87
CA ILE A 103 -23.11 2.63 -8.89
C ILE A 103 -23.21 1.27 -9.61
N ASP A 104 -24.29 0.52 -9.40
CA ASP A 104 -24.54 -0.77 -10.06
C ASP A 104 -24.74 -0.62 -11.59
N GLN A 105 -25.29 0.52 -12.03
CA GLN A 105 -25.40 0.89 -13.44
C GLN A 105 -24.07 1.31 -14.07
N ALA A 106 -23.16 1.92 -13.30
CA ALA A 106 -21.86 2.38 -13.80
C ALA A 106 -20.83 1.25 -13.97
N ILE A 107 -21.02 0.09 -13.34
CA ILE A 107 -20.09 -1.04 -13.43
C ILE A 107 -20.20 -1.70 -14.81
N ILE A 108 -19.16 -1.63 -15.63
CA ILE A 108 -19.20 -2.18 -16.99
C ILE A 108 -18.85 -3.67 -16.98
N SER A 109 -19.67 -4.50 -17.63
CA SER A 109 -19.36 -5.92 -17.89
C SER A 109 -18.42 -6.06 -19.08
N PHE A 110 -17.42 -6.94 -18.98
CA PHE A 110 -16.45 -7.20 -20.06
C PHE A 110 -16.56 -8.60 -20.68
N ALA A 111 -17.27 -9.52 -20.03
CA ALA A 111 -17.48 -10.88 -20.53
C ALA A 111 -18.86 -11.41 -20.13
N ILE A 112 -19.31 -12.48 -20.80
CA ILE A 112 -20.54 -13.20 -20.49
C ILE A 112 -20.20 -14.67 -20.32
N THR A 113 -20.82 -15.31 -19.34
CA THR A 113 -20.64 -16.73 -19.07
C THR A 113 -21.49 -17.56 -20.04
N ASP A 114 -20.86 -18.23 -21.00
CA ASP A 114 -21.57 -19.05 -21.99
C ASP A 114 -21.95 -20.44 -21.45
N PHE A 115 -21.08 -21.02 -20.62
CA PHE A 115 -21.25 -22.36 -20.07
C PHE A 115 -20.59 -22.47 -18.70
N VAL A 116 -21.21 -23.23 -17.80
CA VAL A 116 -20.67 -23.61 -16.50
C VAL A 116 -20.91 -25.10 -16.32
N ALA A 117 -19.87 -25.85 -15.99
CA ALA A 117 -19.98 -27.29 -15.82
C ALA A 117 -20.46 -27.69 -14.41
N ASP A 118 -21.32 -28.70 -14.32
CA ASP A 118 -21.80 -29.20 -13.03
C ASP A 118 -20.66 -29.74 -12.16
N GLY A 119 -20.66 -29.36 -10.88
CA GLY A 119 -19.60 -29.73 -9.94
C GLY A 119 -18.24 -29.07 -10.21
N SER A 120 -18.20 -28.05 -11.08
CA SER A 120 -17.01 -27.22 -11.25
C SER A 120 -16.86 -26.19 -10.14
N PRO A 121 -15.64 -25.68 -9.89
CA PRO A 121 -15.43 -24.56 -8.98
C PRO A 121 -16.29 -23.34 -9.28
N ALA A 122 -16.57 -23.05 -10.55
CA ALA A 122 -17.46 -21.96 -10.96
C ALA A 122 -18.92 -22.24 -10.58
N ALA A 123 -19.41 -23.46 -10.78
CA ALA A 123 -20.76 -23.87 -10.36
C ALA A 123 -20.94 -23.83 -8.83
N GLU A 124 -19.96 -24.33 -8.08
CA GLU A 124 -19.98 -24.30 -6.61
C GLU A 124 -19.98 -22.88 -6.04
N ALA A 125 -19.33 -21.96 -6.74
CA ALA A 125 -19.36 -20.55 -6.40
C ALA A 125 -20.67 -19.84 -6.79
N GLY A 126 -21.57 -20.54 -7.48
CA GLY A 126 -22.87 -20.04 -7.91
C GLY A 126 -22.87 -19.26 -9.22
N LEU A 127 -21.84 -19.41 -10.06
CA LEU A 127 -21.83 -18.83 -11.41
C LEU A 127 -22.81 -19.62 -12.31
N GLU A 128 -23.57 -18.91 -13.13
CA GLU A 128 -24.57 -19.50 -14.03
C GLU A 128 -24.37 -19.02 -15.47
N LYS A 129 -24.91 -19.79 -16.42
CA LYS A 129 -24.96 -19.39 -17.82
C LYS A 129 -25.76 -18.09 -17.97
N GLY A 130 -25.19 -17.15 -18.72
CA GLY A 130 -25.77 -15.84 -19.00
C GLY A 130 -25.34 -14.75 -18.01
N ASP A 131 -24.54 -15.07 -16.99
CA ASP A 131 -23.98 -14.07 -16.09
C ASP A 131 -23.00 -13.15 -16.81
N GLU A 132 -23.22 -11.85 -16.71
CA GLU A 132 -22.30 -10.83 -17.19
C GLU A 132 -21.19 -10.60 -16.16
N ILE A 133 -19.94 -10.86 -16.52
CA ILE A 133 -18.80 -10.68 -15.63
C ILE A 133 -18.34 -9.22 -15.69
N CYS A 134 -18.35 -8.56 -14.53
CA CYS A 134 -17.92 -7.18 -14.36
C CYS A 134 -16.49 -7.09 -13.80
N CYS A 135 -16.13 -8.00 -12.91
CA CYS A 135 -14.79 -8.07 -12.33
C CYS A 135 -14.42 -9.51 -12.05
N PHE A 136 -13.18 -9.89 -12.35
CA PHE A 136 -12.62 -11.20 -12.06
C PHE A 136 -11.24 -11.03 -11.40
N GLY A 137 -11.18 -11.14 -10.07
CA GLY A 137 -9.97 -10.86 -9.30
C GLY A 137 -9.53 -9.41 -9.48
N THR A 138 -8.39 -9.22 -10.17
CA THR A 138 -7.85 -7.90 -10.51
C THR A 138 -8.26 -7.41 -11.91
N VAL A 139 -8.98 -8.23 -12.68
CA VAL A 139 -9.38 -7.90 -14.07
C VAL A 139 -10.76 -7.27 -14.08
N ASN A 140 -10.90 -6.16 -14.79
CA ASN A 140 -12.13 -5.39 -14.98
C ASN A 140 -12.22 -4.86 -16.43
N ALA A 141 -13.29 -4.13 -16.75
CA ALA A 141 -13.50 -3.60 -18.11
C ALA A 141 -12.41 -2.62 -18.60
N GLU A 142 -11.67 -1.97 -17.68
CA GLU A 142 -10.62 -1.01 -18.05
C GLU A 142 -9.31 -1.70 -18.43
N ASN A 143 -9.01 -2.86 -17.84
CA ASN A 143 -7.74 -3.56 -18.02
C ASN A 143 -7.84 -4.90 -18.76
N PHE A 144 -9.05 -5.39 -19.03
CA PHE A 144 -9.27 -6.62 -19.78
C PHE A 144 -8.84 -6.47 -21.23
N ARG A 145 -7.87 -7.28 -21.67
CA ARG A 145 -7.41 -7.31 -23.06
C ARG A 145 -7.81 -8.60 -23.75
N SER A 146 -7.71 -9.72 -23.03
CA SER A 146 -8.09 -11.03 -23.58
C SER A 146 -8.39 -12.04 -22.48
N LEU A 147 -9.01 -13.17 -22.85
CA LEU A 147 -9.26 -14.29 -21.92
C LEU A 147 -7.98 -14.87 -21.28
N GLN A 148 -6.80 -14.58 -21.83
CA GLN A 148 -5.53 -14.98 -21.21
C GLN A 148 -5.31 -14.30 -19.85
N ASP A 149 -5.84 -13.09 -19.65
CA ASP A 149 -5.71 -12.35 -18.38
C ASP A 149 -6.45 -13.09 -17.25
N VAL A 150 -7.65 -13.57 -17.55
CA VAL A 150 -8.45 -14.40 -16.64
C VAL A 150 -7.73 -15.74 -16.39
N GLY A 151 -7.25 -16.40 -17.45
CA GLY A 151 -6.49 -17.64 -17.34
C GLY A 151 -5.23 -17.50 -16.48
N TYR A 152 -4.54 -16.37 -16.56
CA TYR A 152 -3.37 -16.05 -15.75
C TYR A 152 -3.72 -15.97 -14.26
N ILE A 153 -4.79 -15.24 -13.91
CA ILE A 153 -5.26 -15.13 -12.52
C ILE A 153 -5.61 -16.51 -11.96
N VAL A 154 -6.36 -17.29 -12.72
CA VAL A 154 -6.83 -18.62 -12.32
C VAL A 154 -5.65 -19.55 -12.07
N LYS A 155 -4.66 -19.55 -12.96
CA LYS A 155 -3.45 -20.38 -12.83
C LYS A 155 -2.59 -20.00 -11.62
N HIS A 156 -2.48 -18.71 -11.30
CA HIS A 156 -1.69 -18.24 -10.15
C HIS A 156 -2.47 -18.20 -8.83
N SER A 157 -3.77 -18.46 -8.87
CA SER A 157 -4.67 -18.49 -7.72
C SER A 157 -5.23 -19.88 -7.47
N GLU A 158 -4.52 -20.93 -7.90
CA GLU A 158 -4.90 -22.30 -7.56
C GLU A 158 -4.97 -22.46 -6.03
N GLN A 159 -6.09 -23.02 -5.55
CA GLN A 159 -6.47 -23.18 -4.15
C GLN A 159 -6.62 -21.87 -3.35
N LYS A 160 -6.69 -20.72 -4.02
CA LYS A 160 -6.91 -19.41 -3.38
C LYS A 160 -8.22 -18.80 -3.85
N GLU A 161 -8.90 -18.12 -2.94
CA GLU A 161 -10.15 -17.44 -3.25
C GLU A 161 -9.95 -16.27 -4.23
N VAL A 162 -10.69 -16.29 -5.33
CA VAL A 162 -10.76 -15.23 -6.33
C VAL A 162 -12.15 -14.60 -6.27
N LYS A 163 -12.18 -13.30 -5.98
CA LYS A 163 -13.43 -12.53 -5.94
C LYS A 163 -13.90 -12.24 -7.36
N VAL A 164 -15.18 -12.46 -7.62
CA VAL A 164 -15.81 -12.21 -8.91
C VAL A 164 -17.07 -11.38 -8.69
N ILE A 165 -17.25 -10.34 -9.51
CA ILE A 165 -18.46 -9.52 -9.52
C ILE A 165 -19.17 -9.79 -10.84
N ILE A 166 -20.42 -10.19 -10.76
CA ILE A 166 -21.27 -10.47 -11.91
C ILE A 166 -22.54 -9.63 -11.88
N ARG A 167 -23.19 -9.48 -13.03
CA ARG A 167 -24.56 -9.00 -13.15
C ARG A 167 -25.47 -10.13 -13.62
N ARG A 168 -26.50 -10.41 -12.83
CA ARG A 168 -27.57 -11.37 -13.14
C ARG A 168 -28.91 -10.68 -12.99
N MET A 169 -29.74 -10.70 -14.03
CA MET A 169 -31.06 -10.04 -14.03
C MET A 169 -31.00 -8.57 -13.55
N GLN A 170 -30.04 -7.80 -14.06
CA GLN A 170 -29.79 -6.40 -13.68
C GLN A 170 -29.38 -6.16 -12.23
N LYS A 171 -29.04 -7.21 -11.47
CA LYS A 171 -28.51 -7.09 -10.10
C LYS A 171 -27.05 -7.50 -10.05
N LEU A 172 -26.23 -6.74 -9.32
CA LEU A 172 -24.85 -7.13 -9.07
C LEU A 172 -24.76 -8.16 -7.93
N LEU A 173 -24.04 -9.23 -8.20
CA LEU A 173 -23.75 -10.29 -7.24
C LEU A 173 -22.23 -10.40 -7.06
N LYS A 174 -21.81 -10.59 -5.81
CA LYS A 174 -20.41 -10.81 -5.45
C LYS A 174 -20.22 -12.28 -5.12
N LEU A 175 -19.49 -12.97 -5.97
CA LEU A 175 -19.15 -14.38 -5.85
C LEU A 175 -17.68 -14.54 -5.43
N THR A 176 -17.36 -15.68 -4.85
CA THR A 176 -15.97 -16.07 -4.54
C THR A 176 -15.72 -17.46 -5.09
N ILE A 177 -14.83 -17.54 -6.07
CA ILE A 177 -14.48 -18.79 -6.75
C ILE A 177 -13.11 -19.24 -6.27
N THR A 178 -12.95 -20.52 -5.94
CA THR A 178 -11.64 -21.07 -5.59
C THR A 178 -11.16 -22.00 -6.70
N PRO A 179 -10.26 -21.54 -7.59
CA PRO A 179 -9.74 -22.36 -8.68
C PRO A 179 -9.07 -23.63 -8.15
N ARG A 180 -9.42 -24.79 -8.69
CA ARG A 180 -8.83 -26.07 -8.33
C ARG A 180 -9.03 -27.10 -9.43
N VAL A 181 -8.19 -28.13 -9.45
CA VAL A 181 -8.42 -29.30 -10.31
C VAL A 181 -9.76 -29.95 -9.92
N TRP A 182 -10.56 -30.27 -10.92
CA TRP A 182 -11.88 -30.90 -10.78
C TRP A 182 -12.04 -32.00 -11.83
N SER A 183 -13.21 -32.65 -11.89
CA SER A 183 -13.45 -33.81 -12.78
C SER A 183 -13.41 -33.49 -14.28
N GLY A 184 -13.45 -32.20 -14.67
CA GLY A 184 -13.35 -31.76 -16.05
C GLY A 184 -12.00 -31.16 -16.42
N ARG A 185 -12.00 -30.27 -17.42
CA ARG A 185 -10.79 -29.63 -17.96
C ARG A 185 -10.52 -28.29 -17.26
N GLY A 186 -9.25 -28.05 -16.92
CA GLY A 186 -8.81 -26.78 -16.34
C GLY A 186 -9.10 -26.66 -14.84
N LEU A 187 -9.15 -25.43 -14.34
CA LEU A 187 -9.23 -25.10 -12.91
C LEU A 187 -10.52 -24.40 -12.47
N LEU A 188 -11.42 -24.07 -13.41
CA LEU A 188 -12.64 -23.30 -13.18
C LEU A 188 -13.90 -24.06 -13.58
N GLY A 189 -13.88 -24.57 -14.82
CA GLY A 189 -14.92 -25.38 -15.46
C GLY A 189 -16.01 -24.60 -16.14
#